data_AF-A0A4U0S6U4-F1
#
_entry.id   AF-A0A4U0S6U4-F1
#
_cell.length_a   1.000
_cell.length_b   1.000
_cell.length_c   1.000
_cell.angle_alpha   90.00
_cell.angle_beta   90.00
_cell.angle_gamma   90.00
#
_symmetry.space_group_name_H-M   'P 1'
#
loop_
_entity.id
_entity.type
_entity.pdbx_description
1 polymer ?
#
loop_
_entity_poly.entity_id
_entity_poly.type
_entity_poly.pdbx_seq_one_letter_code
_entity_poly.pdbx_strand_id
1 'polypeptide(L)'
;MGPLDSLVGAMRLARAHKYQLLLRMVQRLHQAGQVWPAGESLPARLVWGAHTPTDRTTVLADVVAGYGAGVFSLETGVRMLQEAGYPIDEVAEEIERIQSRAFDQAARLADATGDNAAVRDYLGLPEADLVPTVPLIPAQPGQPASDQVPTSPAQATPLPPVATGRAGAGGVGPS
;
A
#
# COMPACT_ATOMS: atom_id res chain seq x y z
N MET A 1 30.76 6.57 -14.14
CA MET A 1 30.54 5.22 -14.70
C MET A 1 31.89 4.68 -15.12
N GLY A 2 32.39 3.65 -14.44
CA GLY A 2 33.69 3.08 -14.74
C GLY A 2 33.68 2.33 -16.08
N PRO A 3 34.85 2.08 -16.70
CA PRO A 3 34.94 1.28 -17.93
C PRO A 3 34.28 -0.11 -17.80
N LEU A 4 34.33 -0.71 -16.61
CA LEU A 4 33.72 -2.01 -16.32
C LEU A 4 32.18 -1.97 -16.38
N ASP A 5 31.55 -0.91 -15.89
CA ASP A 5 30.08 -0.77 -15.91
C ASP A 5 29.56 -0.68 -17.34
N SER A 6 30.30 0.03 -18.20
CA SER A 6 29.95 0.12 -19.62
C SER A 6 30.05 -1.23 -20.32
N LEU A 7 31.06 -2.04 -19.98
CA LEU A 7 31.25 -3.38 -20.51
C LEU A 7 30.15 -4.33 -20.03
N VAL A 8 29.83 -4.32 -18.73
CA VAL A 8 28.75 -5.12 -18.14
C VAL A 8 27.40 -4.74 -18.76
N GLY A 9 27.16 -3.44 -18.97
CA GLY A 9 25.98 -2.93 -19.67
C GLY A 9 25.86 -3.48 -21.10
N ALA A 10 26.93 -3.39 -21.88
CA ALA A 10 26.98 -3.93 -23.25
C ALA A 10 26.77 -5.46 -23.28
N MET A 11 27.38 -6.17 -22.33
CA MET A 11 27.24 -7.61 -22.15
C MET A 11 25.82 -8.04 -21.77
N ARG A 12 25.11 -7.26 -20.96
CA ARG A 12 23.71 -7.51 -20.60
C ARG A 12 22.80 -7.24 -21.79
N LEU A 13 23.02 -6.14 -22.50
CA LEU A 13 22.25 -5.77 -23.68
C LEU A 13 22.37 -6.84 -24.78
N ALA A 14 23.60 -7.28 -25.07
CA ALA A 14 23.86 -8.32 -26.06
C ALA A 14 23.15 -9.65 -25.74
N ARG A 15 22.90 -9.94 -24.45
CA ARG A 15 22.20 -11.16 -24.02
C ARG A 15 20.70 -11.00 -23.82
N ALA A 16 20.16 -9.78 -23.87
CA ALA A 16 18.75 -9.52 -23.57
C ALA A 16 17.82 -10.38 -24.44
N HIS A 17 18.08 -10.45 -25.75
CA HIS A 17 17.31 -11.27 -26.68
C HIS A 17 17.41 -12.77 -26.37
N LYS A 18 18.60 -13.27 -26.03
CA LYS A 18 18.82 -14.67 -25.63
C LYS A 18 17.98 -15.03 -24.41
N TYR A 19 17.94 -14.17 -23.38
CA TYR A 19 17.17 -14.44 -22.16
C TYR A 19 15.66 -14.45 -22.43
N GLN A 20 15.16 -13.57 -23.30
CA GLN A 20 13.75 -13.60 -23.71
C GLN A 20 13.37 -14.95 -24.34
N LEU A 21 14.20 -15.48 -25.24
CA LEU A 21 13.95 -16.78 -25.87
C LEU A 21 14.00 -17.93 -24.85
N LEU A 22 14.99 -17.92 -23.95
CA LEU A 22 15.12 -18.95 -22.91
C LEU A 22 13.91 -18.95 -21.97
N LEU A 23 13.46 -17.78 -21.51
CA LEU A 23 12.31 -17.68 -20.61
C LEU A 23 11.01 -18.15 -21.32
N ARG A 24 10.86 -17.83 -22.61
CA ARG A 24 9.74 -18.35 -23.42
C ARG A 24 9.79 -19.87 -23.57
N MET A 25 10.98 -20.44 -23.79
CA MET A 25 11.17 -21.89 -23.87
C MET A 25 10.79 -22.56 -22.55
N VAL A 26 11.22 -22.02 -21.41
CA VAL A 26 10.89 -22.55 -20.08
C VAL A 26 9.37 -22.50 -19.84
N GLN A 27 8.71 -21.40 -20.18
CA GLN A 27 7.24 -21.31 -20.08
C GLN A 27 6.55 -22.38 -20.93
N ARG A 28 6.98 -22.57 -22.18
CA ARG A 28 6.41 -23.61 -23.06
C ARG A 28 6.66 -25.03 -22.56
N LEU A 29 7.82 -25.28 -21.95
CA LEU A 29 8.13 -26.58 -21.35
C LEU A 29 7.20 -26.87 -20.15
N HIS A 30 6.95 -25.86 -19.31
CA HIS A 30 6.04 -25.99 -18.16
C HIS A 30 4.57 -26.11 -18.59
N GLN A 31 4.17 -25.43 -19.67
CA GLN A 31 2.84 -25.60 -20.28
C GLN A 31 2.67 -27.02 -20.86
N ALA A 32 3.70 -27.56 -21.53
CA ALA A 32 3.69 -28.95 -22.00
C ALA A 32 3.59 -29.96 -20.85
N GLY A 33 4.24 -29.66 -19.73
CA GLY A 33 4.19 -30.45 -18.50
C GLY A 33 2.93 -30.27 -17.64
N GLN A 34 1.92 -29.51 -18.09
CA GLN A 34 0.66 -29.24 -17.35
C GLN A 34 0.85 -28.61 -15.95
N VAL A 35 2.01 -28.02 -15.67
CA VAL A 35 2.30 -27.29 -14.42
C VAL A 35 2.08 -25.78 -14.54
N TRP A 36 1.74 -25.30 -15.74
CA TRP A 36 1.42 -23.91 -16.04
C TRP A 36 0.17 -23.83 -16.92
N PRO A 37 -0.71 -22.81 -16.75
CA PRO A 37 -1.88 -22.63 -17.59
C PRO A 37 -1.58 -22.68 -19.09
N ALA A 38 -2.34 -23.47 -19.83
CA ALA A 38 -2.25 -23.53 -21.29
C ALA A 38 -2.66 -22.17 -21.90
N GLY A 39 -1.90 -21.69 -22.89
CA GLY A 39 -2.19 -20.41 -23.53
C GLY A 39 -0.93 -19.74 -24.10
N GLU A 40 -1.05 -18.46 -24.42
CA GLU A 40 0.07 -17.66 -24.92
C GLU A 40 1.18 -17.53 -23.85
N SER A 41 2.44 -17.62 -24.27
CA SER A 41 3.58 -17.36 -23.40
C SER A 41 3.68 -15.88 -23.08
N LEU A 42 3.69 -15.53 -21.79
CA LEU A 42 3.77 -14.14 -21.33
C LEU A 42 5.15 -13.53 -21.63
N PRO A 43 5.20 -12.24 -22.01
CA PRO A 43 6.46 -11.55 -22.21
C PRO A 43 7.23 -11.47 -20.89
N ALA A 44 8.37 -12.15 -20.80
CA ALA A 44 9.23 -12.15 -19.62
C ALA A 44 10.54 -11.38 -19.89
N ARG A 45 10.98 -10.61 -18.88
CA ARG A 45 12.25 -9.85 -18.92
C ARG A 45 13.03 -10.13 -17.65
N LEU A 46 14.33 -10.37 -17.81
CA LEU A 46 15.27 -10.44 -16.69
C LEU A 46 15.71 -9.01 -16.33
N VAL A 47 15.45 -8.60 -15.09
CA VAL A 47 15.93 -7.34 -14.51
C VAL A 47 17.16 -7.64 -13.68
N TRP A 48 18.22 -6.86 -13.87
CA TRP A 48 19.47 -7.03 -13.14
C TRP A 48 19.62 -5.92 -12.10
N GLY A 49 19.74 -6.31 -10.82
CA GLY A 49 20.11 -5.38 -9.75
C GLY A 49 21.58 -4.95 -9.82
N ALA A 50 22.01 -4.21 -8.79
CA ALA A 50 23.38 -3.76 -8.60
C ALA A 50 24.40 -4.90 -8.75
N HIS A 51 25.38 -4.75 -9.65
CA HIS A 51 26.38 -5.79 -9.94
C HIS A 51 27.68 -5.64 -9.16
N THR A 52 27.88 -4.53 -8.45
CA THR A 52 29.02 -4.34 -7.55
C THR A 52 28.57 -3.97 -6.13
N PRO A 53 29.34 -4.35 -5.09
CA PRO A 53 29.13 -3.84 -3.74
C PRO A 53 29.16 -2.30 -3.67
N THR A 54 29.95 -1.66 -4.54
CA THR A 54 30.06 -0.20 -4.65
C THR A 54 28.72 0.43 -5.07
N ASP A 55 28.04 -0.15 -6.07
CA ASP A 55 26.73 0.34 -6.49
C ASP A 55 25.69 0.24 -5.36
N ARG A 56 25.75 -0.83 -4.57
CA ARG A 56 24.84 -1.01 -3.41
C ARG A 56 25.07 0.06 -2.35
N THR A 57 26.33 0.38 -2.05
CA THR A 57 26.66 1.45 -1.10
C THR A 57 26.23 2.82 -1.59
N THR A 58 26.29 3.09 -2.90
CA THR A 58 25.79 4.34 -3.48
C THR A 58 24.27 4.42 -3.37
N VAL A 59 23.55 3.36 -3.72
CA VAL A 59 22.07 3.35 -3.58
C VAL A 59 21.66 3.55 -2.13
N LEU A 60 22.36 2.93 -1.17
CA LEU A 60 22.09 3.16 0.25
C LEU A 60 22.28 4.63 0.63
N ALA A 61 23.37 5.26 0.19
CA ALA A 61 23.62 6.67 0.45
C ALA A 61 22.53 7.58 -0.16
N ASP A 62 22.11 7.29 -1.39
CA ASP A 62 21.05 8.04 -2.08
C ASP A 62 19.70 7.88 -1.38
N VAL A 63 19.37 6.68 -0.90
CA VAL A 63 18.13 6.41 -0.13
C VAL A 63 18.15 7.14 1.21
N VAL A 64 19.27 7.12 1.94
CA VAL A 64 19.41 7.84 3.22
C VAL A 64 19.26 9.34 3.01
N ALA A 65 19.95 9.91 2.01
CA ALA A 65 19.86 11.33 1.70
C ALA A 65 18.46 11.73 1.25
N GLY A 66 17.84 10.95 0.35
CA GLY A 66 16.51 11.22 -0.18
C GLY A 66 15.39 11.07 0.85
N TYR A 67 15.49 10.08 1.74
CA TYR A 67 14.53 9.89 2.83
C TYR A 67 14.68 11.00 3.89
N GLY A 68 15.91 11.32 4.31
CA GLY A 68 16.17 12.41 5.26
C GLY A 68 15.78 13.79 4.73
N ALA A 69 15.87 14.01 3.42
CA ALA A 69 15.42 15.23 2.77
C ALA A 69 13.89 15.26 2.49
N GLY A 70 13.15 14.21 2.83
CA GLY A 70 11.71 14.09 2.58
C GLY A 70 11.33 13.93 1.10
N VAL A 71 12.30 13.62 0.22
CA VAL A 71 12.08 13.40 -1.22
C VAL A 71 11.49 12.01 -1.47
N PHE A 72 11.86 11.02 -0.66
CA PHE A 72 11.35 9.65 -0.76
C PHE A 72 10.41 9.30 0.38
N SER A 73 9.30 8.64 0.05
CA SER A 73 8.52 7.91 1.04
C SER A 73 9.29 6.68 1.54
N LEU A 74 8.94 6.18 2.73
CA LEU A 74 9.53 4.95 3.29
C LEU A 74 9.36 3.77 2.32
N GLU A 75 8.19 3.64 1.68
CA GLU A 75 7.93 2.60 0.68
C GLU A 75 8.89 2.70 -0.52
N THR A 76 9.12 3.92 -1.01
CA THR A 76 10.01 4.16 -2.14
C THR A 76 11.45 3.78 -1.78
N GLY A 77 11.93 4.18 -0.60
CA GLY A 77 13.26 3.83 -0.12
C GLY A 77 13.45 2.32 0.03
N VAL A 78 12.49 1.61 0.63
CA VAL A 78 12.55 0.16 0.81
C VAL A 78 12.52 -0.58 -0.53
N ARG A 79 11.69 -0.14 -1.49
CA ARG A 79 11.66 -0.70 -2.85
C ARG A 79 12.99 -0.50 -3.58
N MET A 80 13.60 0.67 -3.49
CA MET A 80 14.92 0.93 -4.06
C MET A 80 16.00 0.02 -3.47
N LEU A 81 15.96 -0.25 -2.16
CA LEU A 81 16.89 -1.18 -1.52
C LEU A 81 16.65 -2.63 -2.00
N GLN A 82 15.39 -3.05 -2.13
CA GLN A 82 15.08 -4.38 -2.67
C GLN A 82 15.61 -4.55 -4.10
N GLU A 83 15.42 -3.54 -4.97
CA GLU A 83 15.94 -3.53 -6.34
C GLU A 83 17.49 -3.52 -6.40
N ALA A 84 18.14 -2.89 -5.43
CA ALA A 84 19.59 -2.93 -5.24
C ALA A 84 20.09 -4.29 -4.69
N GLY A 85 19.19 -5.24 -4.42
CA GLY A 85 19.51 -6.60 -3.98
C GLY A 85 19.73 -6.73 -2.48
N TYR A 86 19.25 -5.77 -1.67
CA TYR A 86 19.16 -5.95 -0.22
C TYR A 86 18.18 -7.09 0.11
N PRO A 87 18.48 -7.91 1.14
CA PRO A 87 17.65 -9.06 1.49
C PRO A 87 16.34 -8.56 2.11
N ILE A 88 15.37 -8.28 1.24
CA ILE A 88 14.02 -7.81 1.56
C ILE A 88 13.07 -8.69 0.75
N ASP A 89 12.36 -9.58 1.43
CA ASP A 89 11.43 -10.51 0.79
C ASP A 89 10.20 -9.76 0.28
N GLU A 90 9.42 -9.20 1.20
CA GLU A 90 8.21 -8.42 0.90
C GLU A 90 8.31 -7.00 1.46
N VAL A 91 8.08 -6.01 0.59
CA VAL A 91 8.21 -4.58 0.93
C VAL A 91 7.19 -4.16 1.99
N ALA A 92 5.94 -4.63 1.88
CA ALA A 92 4.88 -4.28 2.81
C ALA A 92 5.16 -4.80 4.23
N GLU A 93 5.58 -6.06 4.34
CA GLU A 93 5.94 -6.67 5.63
C GLU A 93 7.15 -5.99 6.26
N GLU A 94 8.15 -5.61 5.45
CA GLU A 94 9.33 -4.92 5.97
C GLU A 94 8.99 -3.54 6.53
N ILE A 95 8.11 -2.79 5.86
CA ILE A 95 7.62 -1.50 6.36
C ILE A 95 6.89 -1.66 7.70
N GLU A 96 6.01 -2.67 7.82
CA GLU A 96 5.30 -2.95 9.07
C GLU A 96 6.27 -3.33 10.20
N ARG A 97 7.29 -4.14 9.92
CA ARG A 97 8.36 -4.47 10.89
C ARG A 97 9.19 -3.26 11.31
N ILE A 98 9.45 -2.33 10.39
CA ILE A 98 10.18 -1.08 10.72
C ILE A 98 9.32 -0.18 11.60
N GLN A 99 8.06 0.01 11.22
CA GLN A 99 7.14 0.89 11.96
C GLN A 99 6.81 0.35 13.35
N SER A 100 6.48 -0.93 13.48
CA SER A 100 6.21 -1.56 14.79
C SER A 100 7.40 -1.38 15.75
N ARG A 101 8.62 -1.66 15.30
CA ARG A 101 9.84 -1.41 16.09
C ARG A 101 10.02 0.05 16.47
N ALA A 102 9.65 0.98 15.58
CA ALA A 102 9.75 2.42 15.87
C ALA A 102 8.73 2.83 16.95
N PHE A 103 7.49 2.35 16.86
CA PHE A 103 6.46 2.61 17.87
C PHE A 103 6.80 1.98 19.22
N ASP A 104 7.34 0.76 19.25
CA ASP A 104 7.80 0.12 20.48
C ASP A 104 8.91 0.92 21.17
N GLN A 105 9.85 1.44 20.39
CA GLN A 105 10.92 2.31 20.91
C GLN A 105 10.37 3.65 21.39
N ALA A 106 9.42 4.22 20.67
CA ALA A 106 8.74 5.45 21.03
C ALA A 106 7.94 5.30 22.34
N ALA A 107 7.28 4.15 22.55
CA ALA A 107 6.59 3.83 23.80
C ALA A 107 7.56 3.75 24.99
N ARG A 108 8.70 3.07 24.82
CA ARG A 108 9.75 3.02 25.86
C ARG A 108 10.33 4.41 26.17
N LEU A 109 10.46 5.25 25.16
CA LEU A 109 10.88 6.65 25.34
C LEU A 109 9.82 7.43 26.13
N ALA A 110 8.54 7.25 25.82
CA ALA A 110 7.43 7.86 26.56
C ALA A 110 7.46 7.44 28.05
N ASP A 111 7.65 6.14 28.32
CA ASP A 111 7.71 5.60 29.67
C ASP A 111 8.91 6.13 30.47
N ALA A 112 10.06 6.31 29.82
CA ALA A 112 11.28 6.78 30.46
C ALA A 112 11.29 8.30 30.71
N THR A 113 10.71 9.08 29.79
CA THR A 113 10.84 10.55 29.79
C THR A 113 9.57 11.26 30.23
N GLY A 114 8.41 10.60 30.16
CA GLY A 114 7.09 11.19 30.42
C GLY A 114 6.70 12.31 29.45
N ASP A 115 7.50 12.55 28.41
CA ASP A 115 7.36 13.68 27.49
C ASP A 115 6.82 13.22 26.13
N ASN A 116 5.55 13.55 25.88
CA ASN A 116 4.89 13.27 24.61
C ASN A 116 5.43 14.12 23.46
N ALA A 117 6.07 15.27 23.73
CA ALA A 117 6.67 16.09 22.69
C ALA A 117 7.91 15.39 22.10
N ALA A 118 8.78 14.84 22.94
CA ALA A 118 9.96 14.07 22.53
C ALA A 118 9.60 12.80 21.73
N VAL A 119 8.51 12.13 22.08
CA VAL A 119 7.99 10.96 21.36
C VAL A 119 7.49 11.33 19.95
N ARG A 120 6.84 12.49 19.83
CA ARG A 120 6.29 12.96 18.55
C ARG A 120 7.38 13.43 17.60
N ASP A 121 8.40 14.11 18.13
CA ASP A 121 9.60 14.46 17.38
C ASP A 121 10.32 13.19 16.88
N TYR A 122 10.48 12.19 17.75
CA TYR A 122 11.07 10.89 17.39
C TYR A 122 10.32 10.16 16.26
N LEU A 123 8.99 10.25 16.25
CA LEU A 123 8.15 9.65 15.20
C LEU A 123 7.97 10.55 13.96
N GLY A 124 8.51 11.77 13.97
CA GLY A 124 8.33 12.74 12.88
C GLY A 124 6.88 13.19 12.69
N LEU A 125 6.08 13.19 13.76
CA LEU A 125 4.69 13.66 13.72
C LEU A 125 4.64 15.19 13.86
N PRO A 126 3.74 15.90 13.13
CA PRO A 126 3.61 17.38 13.23
C PRO A 126 3.33 17.80 14.67
N GLU A 127 3.62 19.03 15.12
CA GLU A 127 3.29 19.49 16.50
C GLU A 127 1.81 19.26 16.87
N ALA A 128 1.52 18.98 18.14
CA ALA A 128 0.15 18.72 18.57
C ALA A 128 -0.57 20.05 18.59
N ASP A 129 -1.50 20.25 17.67
CA ASP A 129 -2.49 21.30 17.83
C ASP A 129 -3.15 21.11 19.19
N LEU A 130 -3.11 22.15 20.03
CA LEU A 130 -3.90 22.20 21.24
C LEU A 130 -5.34 21.98 20.81
N VAL A 131 -5.87 20.78 21.05
CA VAL A 131 -7.27 20.46 20.78
C VAL A 131 -8.09 21.57 21.42
N PRO A 132 -8.87 22.37 20.66
CA PRO A 132 -9.67 23.41 21.27
C PRO A 132 -10.57 22.70 22.28
N THR A 133 -10.43 23.07 23.55
CA THR A 133 -11.35 22.61 24.59
C THR A 133 -12.73 23.06 24.15
N VAL A 134 -13.51 22.13 23.60
CA VAL A 134 -14.92 22.37 23.27
C VAL A 134 -15.55 22.82 24.59
N PRO A 135 -16.07 24.06 24.68
CA PRO A 135 -16.71 24.50 25.90
C PRO A 135 -17.88 23.55 26.17
N LEU A 136 -17.82 22.81 27.26
CA LEU A 136 -19.00 22.14 27.81
C LEU A 136 -20.00 23.25 28.12
N ILE A 137 -20.98 23.43 27.24
CA ILE A 137 -22.12 24.30 27.50
C ILE A 137 -22.75 23.79 28.79
N PRO A 138 -22.87 24.61 29.85
CA PRO A 138 -23.55 24.17 31.07
C PRO A 138 -24.96 23.75 30.71
N ALA A 139 -25.32 22.50 30.99
CA ALA A 139 -26.68 22.03 30.84
C ALA A 139 -27.60 22.96 31.63
N GLN A 140 -28.45 23.70 30.91
CA GLN A 140 -29.44 24.57 31.54
C GLN A 140 -30.42 23.69 32.35
N PRO A 141 -30.63 23.97 33.64
CA PRO A 141 -31.59 23.20 34.43
C PRO A 141 -32.99 23.48 33.87
N GLY A 142 -33.58 22.52 33.16
CA GLY A 142 -34.98 22.61 32.73
C GLY A 142 -35.37 22.03 31.37
N GLN A 143 -34.49 21.35 30.62
CA GLN A 143 -34.92 20.69 29.37
C GLN A 143 -35.29 19.21 29.62
N PRO A 144 -36.56 18.82 29.44
CA PRO A 144 -36.94 17.41 29.47
C PRO A 144 -36.41 16.68 28.25
N ALA A 145 -35.86 15.49 28.48
CA ALA A 145 -35.36 14.56 27.47
C ALA A 145 -36.44 14.31 26.41
N SER A 146 -36.20 14.77 25.18
CA SER A 146 -37.01 14.40 24.02
C SER A 146 -36.33 13.23 23.34
N ASP A 147 -36.70 12.02 23.75
CA ASP A 147 -36.58 10.81 22.93
C ASP A 147 -37.33 11.06 21.63
N GLN A 148 -36.59 11.31 20.54
CA GLN A 148 -37.14 11.20 19.19
C GLN A 148 -36.34 10.18 18.40
N VAL A 149 -36.85 8.94 18.48
CA VAL A 149 -36.67 7.88 17.49
C VAL A 149 -37.15 8.40 16.13
N PRO A 150 -36.39 8.20 15.02
CA PRO A 150 -36.78 8.73 13.73
C PRO A 150 -37.86 7.84 13.09
N THR A 151 -39.07 8.37 12.90
CA THR A 151 -40.08 7.80 12.00
C THR A 151 -40.47 8.81 10.92
N SER A 152 -40.08 8.50 9.69
CA SER A 152 -40.56 9.13 8.44
C SER A 152 -42.07 8.86 8.27
N PRO A 153 -42.87 9.68 7.53
CA PRO A 153 -42.83 9.62 6.06
C PRO A 153 -43.25 10.89 5.25
N ALA A 154 -42.80 10.90 4.00
CA ALA A 154 -43.48 11.32 2.75
C ALA A 154 -44.03 12.76 2.57
N GLN A 155 -43.45 13.48 1.60
CA GLN A 155 -44.23 14.32 0.68
C GLN A 155 -43.97 13.92 -0.77
N ALA A 156 -45.08 13.64 -1.45
CA ALA A 156 -45.20 13.10 -2.80
C ALA A 156 -45.15 14.18 -3.88
N THR A 157 -44.58 13.85 -5.03
CA THR A 157 -44.80 14.54 -6.31
C THR A 157 -45.57 13.60 -7.24
N PRO A 158 -46.76 13.97 -7.77
CA PRO A 158 -47.55 13.08 -8.62
C PRO A 158 -47.27 13.28 -10.12
N LEU A 159 -47.33 12.20 -10.90
CA LEU A 159 -47.49 12.17 -12.36
C LEU A 159 -48.50 11.04 -12.75
N PRO A 160 -49.24 11.18 -13.86
CA PRO A 160 -50.59 10.61 -14.07
C PRO A 160 -50.62 9.15 -14.60
N PRO A 161 -51.80 8.50 -14.62
CA PRO A 161 -51.94 7.05 -14.65
C PRO A 161 -52.06 6.44 -16.05
N VAL A 162 -51.53 5.22 -16.23
CA VAL A 162 -51.86 4.32 -17.34
C VAL A 162 -52.37 2.99 -16.80
N ALA A 163 -53.38 2.47 -17.48
CA ALA A 163 -54.43 1.62 -16.96
C ALA A 163 -54.12 0.11 -16.83
N THR A 164 -54.67 -0.45 -15.76
CA THR A 164 -55.47 -1.69 -15.65
C THR A 164 -55.13 -2.90 -16.53
N GLY A 165 -54.61 -3.95 -15.87
CA GLY A 165 -54.52 -5.32 -16.40
C GLY A 165 -54.59 -6.36 -15.28
N ARG A 166 -55.73 -7.03 -15.20
CA ARG A 166 -56.31 -7.87 -14.12
C ARG A 166 -55.74 -9.29 -13.99
N ALA A 167 -55.79 -9.79 -12.74
CA ALA A 167 -55.80 -11.20 -12.28
C ALA A 167 -54.52 -12.03 -12.49
N GLY A 168 -54.09 -12.92 -11.61
CA GLY A 168 -54.67 -13.44 -10.37
C GLY A 168 -54.03 -14.80 -10.08
N ALA A 169 -53.53 -14.95 -8.86
CA ALA A 169 -53.38 -16.19 -8.08
C ALA A 169 -52.73 -17.45 -8.69
N GLY A 170 -51.65 -17.91 -8.05
CA GLY A 170 -51.64 -19.27 -7.49
C GLY A 170 -50.41 -20.16 -7.73
N GLY A 171 -49.79 -20.61 -6.62
CA GLY A 171 -48.98 -21.85 -6.49
C GLY A 171 -47.47 -21.67 -6.78
N VAL A 172 -46.51 -21.90 -5.87
CA VAL A 172 -46.16 -23.12 -5.10
C VAL A 172 -46.06 -24.34 -6.03
N GLY A 173 -44.93 -25.03 -6.21
CA GLY A 173 -43.62 -25.01 -5.55
C GLY A 173 -42.55 -25.73 -6.41
N PRO A 174 -41.48 -26.28 -5.80
CA PRO A 174 -40.18 -26.48 -6.45
C PRO A 174 -39.95 -27.87 -7.03
N SER A 175 -39.08 -27.97 -8.04
CA SER A 175 -38.17 -29.09 -8.34
C SER A 175 -37.11 -28.63 -9.34
#